data_AF-A0A850QQC4-F1
#
_entry.id   AF-A0A850QQC4-F1
#
_cell.length_a   1.000
_cell.length_b   1.000
_cell.length_c   1.000
_cell.angle_alpha   90.00
_cell.angle_beta   90.00
_cell.angle_gamma   90.00
#
_symmetry.space_group_name_H-M   'P 1'
#
loop_
_entity.id
_entity.type
_entity.pdbx_description
1 polymer ?
#
loop_
_entity_poly.entity_id
_entity_poly.type
_entity_poly.pdbx_seq_one_letter_code
_entity_poly.pdbx_strand_id
1 'polypeptide(L)'
;MSQTAKKTTIWEFFQSLGKTFMLPVALLAFSGILLGIGSSLSSGAVKESLPFLDNTILQLIFMWMTKIGLVAFIYLPVMFAV
;
A
#
# COMPACT_ATOMS: atom_id res chain seq x y z
N MET A 1 -5.81 -31.23 40.49
CA MET A 1 -6.73 -31.02 39.34
C MET A 1 -7.26 -29.59 39.40
N SER A 2 -6.80 -28.69 38.54
CA SER A 2 -7.45 -27.39 38.35
C SER A 2 -7.20 -26.94 36.90
N GLN A 3 -8.30 -26.71 36.19
CA GLN A 3 -8.36 -26.40 34.77
C GLN A 3 -7.89 -24.96 34.52
N THR A 4 -6.92 -24.74 33.63
CA THR A 4 -6.67 -23.42 33.00
C THR A 4 -6.01 -23.63 31.64
N ALA A 5 -6.81 -23.94 30.61
CA ALA A 5 -6.30 -24.23 29.25
C ALA A 5 -7.11 -23.55 28.12
N LYS A 6 -7.86 -22.47 28.42
CA LYS A 6 -8.79 -21.86 27.45
C LYS A 6 -8.46 -20.40 27.03
N LYS A 7 -7.45 -19.76 27.65
CA LYS A 7 -7.03 -18.37 27.31
C LYS A 7 -6.06 -18.26 26.14
N THR A 8 -5.35 -19.34 25.80
CA THR A 8 -4.34 -19.35 24.74
C THR A 8 -4.96 -19.23 23.34
N THR A 9 -6.06 -19.92 23.05
CA THR A 9 -6.61 -20.02 21.69
C THR A 9 -7.07 -18.67 21.11
N ILE A 10 -7.76 -17.84 21.90
CA ILE A 10 -8.22 -16.52 21.43
C ILE A 10 -7.02 -15.57 21.27
N TRP A 11 -6.08 -15.59 22.21
CA TRP A 11 -4.87 -14.77 22.13
C TRP A 11 -3.99 -15.16 20.94
N GLU A 12 -3.79 -16.46 20.71
CA GLU A 12 -3.05 -17.02 19.58
C GLU A 12 -3.74 -16.71 18.24
N PHE A 13 -5.08 -16.70 18.19
CA PHE A 13 -5.84 -16.31 17.01
C PHE A 13 -5.65 -14.83 16.63
N PHE A 14 -5.67 -13.92 17.61
CA PHE A 14 -5.36 -12.51 17.34
C PHE A 14 -3.90 -12.33 16.89
N GLN A 15 -2.98 -13.11 17.45
CA GLN A 15 -1.57 -13.06 17.08
C GLN A 15 -1.31 -13.65 15.68
N SER A 16 -2.04 -14.69 15.27
CA SER A 16 -1.98 -15.25 13.92
C SER A 16 -2.63 -14.33 12.89
N LEU A 17 -3.79 -13.73 13.20
CA LEU A 17 -4.41 -12.69 12.37
C LEU A 17 -3.46 -11.51 12.14
N GLY A 18 -2.83 -11.00 13.21
CA GLY A 18 -1.89 -9.88 13.09
C GLY A 18 -0.70 -10.20 12.18
N LYS A 19 -0.20 -11.45 12.20
CA LYS A 19 0.87 -11.90 11.29
C LYS A 19 0.40 -11.97 9.83
N THR A 20 -0.81 -12.46 9.57
CA THR A 20 -1.37 -12.52 8.21
C THR A 20 -1.67 -11.14 7.66
N PHE A 21 -2.22 -10.23 8.48
CA PHE A 21 -2.51 -8.85 8.07
C PHE A 21 -1.25 -7.99 7.82
N MET A 22 -0.09 -8.40 8.33
CA MET A 22 1.15 -7.66 8.14
C MET A 22 1.53 -7.52 6.65
N LEU A 23 1.30 -8.57 5.85
CA LEU A 23 1.69 -8.56 4.43
C LEU A 23 0.82 -7.61 3.58
N PRO A 24 -0.53 -7.69 3.64
CA PRO A 24 -1.40 -6.70 2.98
C PRO A 24 -1.12 -5.26 3.41
N VAL A 25 -0.90 -5.03 4.71
CA VAL A 25 -0.66 -3.69 5.25
C VAL A 25 0.68 -3.11 4.77
N ALA A 26 1.76 -3.91 4.73
CA ALA A 26 3.05 -3.47 4.22
C ALA A 26 2.99 -3.15 2.71
N LEU A 27 2.26 -3.97 1.94
CA LEU A 27 2.00 -3.73 0.51
C LEU A 27 1.20 -2.46 0.26
N LEU A 28 0.18 -2.19 1.09
CA LEU A 28 -0.61 -0.97 1.04
C LEU A 28 0.28 0.26 1.30
N ALA A 29 1.14 0.20 2.33
CA ALA A 29 2.05 1.29 2.65
C ALA A 29 3.05 1.57 1.52
N PHE A 30 3.66 0.52 0.97
CA PHE A 30 4.57 0.64 -0.19
C PHE A 30 3.86 1.27 -1.39
N SER A 31 2.66 0.81 -1.70
CA SER A 31 1.86 1.30 -2.83
C SER A 31 1.41 2.75 -2.62
N GLY A 32 1.13 3.14 -1.37
CA GLY A 32 0.85 4.53 -0.99
C GLY A 32 2.03 5.46 -1.23
N ILE A 33 3.26 5.04 -0.91
CA ILE A 33 4.47 5.81 -1.20
C ILE A 33 4.65 5.94 -2.72
N LEU A 34 4.52 4.83 -3.46
CA LEU A 34 4.65 4.82 -4.92
C LEU A 34 3.63 5.76 -5.60
N LEU A 35 2.38 5.70 -5.15
CA LEU A 35 1.29 6.58 -5.57
C LEU A 35 1.58 8.05 -5.25
N GLY A 36 2.02 8.33 -4.03
CA GLY A 36 2.32 9.68 -3.57
C GLY A 36 3.43 10.32 -4.39
N ILE A 37 4.52 9.60 -4.63
CA ILE A 37 5.65 10.11 -5.43
C ILE A 37 5.22 10.34 -6.88
N GLY A 38 4.52 9.39 -7.50
CA GLY A 38 4.13 9.50 -8.92
C GLY A 38 3.13 10.63 -9.16
N SER A 39 2.15 10.77 -8.27
CA SER A 39 1.15 11.83 -8.37
C SER A 39 1.74 13.22 -8.08
N SER A 40 2.65 13.32 -7.10
CA SER A 40 3.28 14.60 -6.74
C SER A 40 4.19 15.11 -7.87
N LEU A 41 5.01 14.23 -8.46
CA LEU A 41 5.92 14.61 -9.56
C LEU A 41 5.19 14.89 -10.88
N SER A 42 3.98 14.35 -11.08
CA SER A 42 3.13 14.62 -12.23
C SER A 42 2.15 15.80 -11.99
N SER A 43 2.20 16.45 -10.82
CA SER A 43 1.31 17.57 -10.51
C SER A 43 1.62 18.82 -11.36
N GLY A 44 0.58 19.64 -11.60
CA GLY A 44 0.73 20.89 -12.39
C GLY A 44 1.76 21.84 -11.78
N ALA A 45 1.75 22.00 -10.45
CA ALA A 45 2.69 22.85 -9.74
C ALA A 45 4.16 22.42 -9.92
N VAL A 46 4.45 21.11 -9.95
CA VAL A 46 5.82 20.60 -10.16
C VAL A 46 6.25 20.78 -11.62
N LYS A 47 5.32 20.61 -12.57
CA LYS A 47 5.60 20.88 -14.00
C LYS A 47 5.91 22.34 -14.27
N GLU A 48 5.16 23.26 -13.66
CA GLU A 48 5.41 24.71 -13.76
C GLU A 48 6.70 25.13 -13.06
N SER A 49 7.01 24.54 -11.89
CA SER A 49 8.21 24.87 -11.13
C SER A 49 9.48 24.25 -11.71
N LEU A 50 9.39 23.08 -12.33
CA LEU A 50 10.50 22.30 -12.87
C LEU A 50 10.16 21.78 -14.28
N PRO A 51 10.27 22.63 -15.31
CA PRO A 51 9.85 22.28 -16.68
C PRO A 51 10.64 21.12 -17.30
N PHE A 52 11.78 20.74 -16.73
CA PHE A 52 12.51 19.54 -17.17
C PHE A 52 11.78 18.23 -16.83
N LEU A 53 10.92 18.20 -15.80
CA LEU A 53 10.07 17.03 -15.51
C LEU A 53 8.87 16.93 -16.45
N ASP A 54 8.53 17.99 -17.17
CA ASP A 54 7.41 18.03 -18.12
C ASP A 54 7.77 17.43 -19.50
N ASN A 55 8.53 16.34 -19.47
CA ASN A 55 8.80 15.54 -20.67
C ASN A 55 7.76 14.43 -20.77
N THR A 56 7.23 14.20 -21.98
CA THR A 56 6.20 13.18 -22.23
C THR A 56 6.60 11.79 -21.71
N ILE A 57 7.87 11.42 -21.85
CA ILE A 57 8.40 10.12 -21.38
C ILE A 57 8.41 10.04 -19.85
N LEU A 58 8.89 11.09 -19.16
CA LEU A 58 8.93 11.13 -17.70
C LEU A 58 7.52 11.16 -17.10
N GLN A 59 6.62 11.93 -17.69
CA GLN A 59 5.21 11.96 -17.29
C GLN A 59 4.54 10.59 -17.48
N LEU A 60 4.87 9.86 -18.56
CA LEU A 60 4.36 8.51 -18.76
C LEU A 60 4.84 7.54 -17.66
N ILE A 61 6.10 7.63 -17.23
CA ILE A 61 6.65 6.84 -16.13
C ILE A 61 5.97 7.19 -14.81
N PHE A 62 5.80 8.48 -14.50
CA PHE A 62 5.14 8.91 -13.26
C PHE A 62 3.67 8.51 -13.23
N MET A 63 2.95 8.65 -14.34
CA MET A 63 1.57 8.16 -14.45
C MET A 63 1.49 6.64 -14.29
N TRP A 64 2.41 5.89 -14.89
CA TRP A 64 2.48 4.44 -14.71
C TRP A 64 2.72 4.07 -13.24
N MET A 65 3.63 4.78 -12.57
CA MET A 65 3.94 4.62 -11.15
C MET A 65 2.70 4.89 -10.26
N THR A 66 1.95 5.95 -10.55
CA THR A 66 0.66 6.25 -9.89
C THR A 66 -0.36 5.15 -10.12
N LYS A 67 -0.49 4.65 -11.35
CA LYS A 67 -1.45 3.59 -11.69
C LYS A 67 -1.14 2.29 -10.94
N ILE A 68 0.13 1.91 -10.86
CA ILE A 68 0.56 0.73 -10.09
C ILE A 68 0.30 0.93 -8.60
N GLY A 69 0.64 2.10 -8.05
CA GLY A 69 0.38 2.40 -6.64
C GLY A 69 -1.11 2.32 -6.27
N LEU A 70 -2.01 2.62 -7.21
CA LEU A 70 -3.46 2.48 -7.00
C LEU A 70 -3.96 1.03 -6.96
N VAL A 71 -3.26 0.08 -7.58
CA VAL A 71 -3.68 -1.33 -7.66
C VAL A 71 -3.92 -1.91 -6.27
N ALA A 72 -3.02 -1.66 -5.32
CA ALA A 72 -3.16 -2.16 -3.95
C ALA A 72 -4.39 -1.56 -3.22
N PHE A 73 -4.77 -0.32 -3.51
CA PHE A 73 -5.97 0.28 -2.92
C PHE A 73 -7.25 -0.29 -3.54
N ILE A 74 -7.24 -0.56 -4.85
CA ILE A 74 -8.39 -1.13 -5.58
C ILE A 74 -8.65 -2.57 -5.11
N TYR A 75 -7.60 -3.37 -4.95
CA TYR A 75 -7.70 -4.77 -4.54
C TYR A 75 -7.55 -4.97 -3.03
N LEU A 76 -7.64 -3.90 -2.23
CA LEU A 76 -7.54 -3.97 -0.77
C LEU A 76 -8.47 -5.04 -0.19
N PRO A 77 -9.78 -5.08 -0.50
CA PRO A 77 -10.67 -6.11 0.05
C PRO A 77 -10.22 -7.53 -0.28
N VAL A 78 -9.66 -7.74 -1.47
CA VAL A 78 -9.17 -9.05 -1.92
C VAL A 78 -7.91 -9.45 -1.14
N MET A 79 -6.99 -8.51 -0.89
CA MET A 79 -5.78 -8.78 -0.11
C MET A 79 -6.04 -9.14 1.35
N PHE A 80 -7.16 -8.69 1.93
CA PHE A 80 -7.56 -9.07 3.30
C PHE A 80 -8.45 -10.32 3.35
N ALA A 81 -9.04 -10.72 2.22
CA ALA A 81 -9.89 -11.89 2.11
C ALA A 81 -9.11 -13.20 1.87
N VAL A 82 -7.95 -13.10 1.22
CA VAL A 82 -7.02 -14.22 0.92
C VAL A 82 -5.99 -14.33 2.03
#